data_AF-D6XVK7-F1
#
_entry.id   AF-D6XVK7-F1
#
_cell.length_a   1.000
_cell.length_b   1.000
_cell.length_c   1.000
_cell.angle_alpha   90.00
_cell.angle_beta   90.00
_cell.angle_gamma   90.00
#
_symmetry.space_group_name_H-M   'P 1'
#
loop_
_entity.id
_entity.type
_entity.pdbx_description
1 polymer ?
#
loop_
_entity_poly.entity_id
_entity_poly.type
_entity_poly.pdbx_seq_one_letter_code
_entity_poly.pdbx_strand_id
1 'polypeptide(L)' 'MFTNEYTRSHYSVVLCQVVKIVNERASHHLPSPTIEELSNQTGQTEENILESMEFGILPENTLLQ' A
#
# COMPACT_ATOMS: atom_id res chain seq x y z
N MET A 1 18.40 -2.69 -18.67
CA MET A 1 17.34 -1.70 -18.39
C MET A 1 16.06 -2.50 -18.12
N PHE A 2 15.84 -2.89 -16.86
CA PHE A 2 14.68 -3.71 -16.41
C PHE A 2 13.76 -2.91 -15.46
N THR A 3 13.81 -1.59 -15.55
CA THR A 3 13.55 -0.67 -14.43
C THR A 3 12.13 -0.11 -14.36
N ASN A 4 11.20 -0.53 -15.21
CA ASN A 4 9.81 -0.01 -15.15
C ASN A 4 8.82 -1.04 -14.60
N GLU A 5 8.91 -2.30 -15.05
CA GLU A 5 7.97 -3.34 -14.63
C GLU A 5 8.27 -3.85 -13.21
N TYR A 6 9.55 -3.96 -12.84
CA TYR A 6 9.95 -4.38 -11.51
C TYR A 6 9.49 -3.39 -10.43
N THR A 7 9.72 -2.10 -10.67
CA THR A 7 9.38 -1.01 -9.76
C THR A 7 7.87 -0.87 -9.63
N ARG A 8 7.13 -0.96 -10.74
CA ARG A 8 5.67 -1.03 -10.73
C ARG A 8 5.14 -2.23 -9.94
N SER A 9 5.77 -3.39 -10.08
CA SER A 9 5.40 -4.59 -9.31
C SER A 9 5.63 -4.38 -7.81
N HIS A 10 6.79 -3.80 -7.44
CA HIS A 10 7.09 -3.46 -6.05
C HIS A 10 6.05 -2.49 -5.46
N TYR A 11 5.75 -1.39 -6.16
CA TYR A 11 4.73 -0.44 -5.75
C TYR A 11 3.35 -1.07 -5.57
N SER A 12 2.98 -2.00 -6.45
CA SER A 12 1.70 -2.71 -6.36
C SER A 12 1.62 -3.60 -5.12
N VAL A 13 2.73 -4.25 -4.74
CA VAL A 13 2.80 -5.06 -3.51
C VAL A 13 2.63 -4.20 -2.27
N VAL A 14 3.36 -3.08 -2.18
CA VAL A 14 3.25 -2.15 -1.05
C VAL A 14 1.85 -1.54 -0.99
N LEU A 15 1.26 -1.16 -2.12
CA LEU A 15 -0.11 -0.66 -2.18
C LEU A 15 -1.13 -1.69 -1.67
N CYS A 16 -0.96 -2.98 -1.99
CA CYS A 16 -1.81 -4.04 -1.45
C CYS A 16 -1.71 -4.14 0.08
N GLN A 17 -0.50 -3.97 0.64
CA GLN A 17 -0.30 -3.96 2.09
C GLN A 17 -0.98 -2.76 2.74
N VAL A 18 -0.85 -1.57 2.16
CA VAL A 18 -1.51 -0.35 2.63
C VAL A 18 -3.03 -0.53 2.64
N VAL A 19 -3.62 -1.01 1.53
CA VAL A 19 -5.06 -1.25 1.44
C VAL A 19 -5.53 -2.26 2.48
N LYS A 20 -4.78 -3.33 2.71
CA LYS A 20 -5.11 -4.31 3.75
C LYS A 20 -5.19 -3.67 5.14
N ILE A 21 -4.20 -2.85 5.51
CA ILE A 21 -4.18 -2.16 6.81
C ILE A 21 -5.34 -1.19 6.93
N VAL A 22 -5.61 -0.41 5.89
CA VAL A 22 -6.72 0.55 5.86
C VAL A 22 -8.07 -0.16 6.00
N ASN A 23 -8.27 -1.26 5.27
CA ASN A 23 -9.49 -2.06 5.36
C ASN A 23 -9.66 -2.72 6.74
N GLU A 24 -8.58 -3.22 7.33
CA GLU A 24 -8.61 -3.77 8.69
C GLU A 24 -8.95 -2.70 9.72
N ARG A 25 -8.44 -1.48 9.60
CA ARG A 25 -8.83 -0.38 10.48
C ARG A 25 -10.28 0.03 10.27
N ALA A 26 -10.73 0.08 9.02
CA ALA A 26 -12.12 0.39 8.69
C ALA A 26 -13.10 -0.64 9.27
N SER A 27 -12.80 -1.93 9.20
CA SER A 27 -13.65 -2.98 9.77
C SER A 27 -13.78 -2.91 11.30
N HIS A 28 -12.74 -2.39 11.97
CA HIS A 28 -12.73 -2.13 13.41
C HIS A 28 -13.21 -0.71 13.79
N HIS A 29 -13.70 0.10 12.84
CA HIS A 29 -14.10 1.49 13.07
C HIS A 29 -13.00 2.37 13.67
N LEU A 30 -11.73 2.06 13.36
CA LEU A 30 -10.56 2.82 13.77
C LEU A 30 -10.30 3.97 12.79
N PRO A 31 -9.68 5.08 13.24
CA PRO A 31 -9.29 6.16 12.35
C PRO A 31 -8.29 5.68 11.29
N SER A 32 -8.36 6.29 10.11
CA SER A 32 -7.41 6.04 9.03
C SER A 32 -5.98 6.23 9.53
N PRO A 33 -5.06 5.34 9.15
CA PRO A 33 -3.67 5.45 9.58
C PRO A 33 -2.99 6.64 8.92
N THR A 34 -2.08 7.27 9.65
CA THR A 34 -1.10 8.21 9.11
C THR A 34 -0.06 7.48 8.25
N ILE A 35 0.68 8.20 7.41
CA ILE A 35 1.78 7.63 6.62
C ILE A 35 2.88 7.06 7.54
N GLU A 36 3.19 7.74 8.65
CA GLU A 36 4.13 7.26 9.65
C GLU A 36 3.65 5.94 10.30
N GLU A 37 2.36 5.82 10.64
CA GLU A 37 1.80 4.56 11.16
C GLU A 37 1.85 3.43 10.12
N LEU A 38 1.62 3.74 8.84
CA LEU A 38 1.76 2.77 7.75
C LEU A 38 3.22 2.34 7.58
N SER A 39 4.17 3.27 7.65
CA SER A 39 5.62 3.01 7.63
C SER A 39 6.01 2.06 8.76
N ASN A 40 5.61 2.38 9.98
CA ASN A 40 5.86 1.56 11.17
C ASN A 40 5.26 0.15 11.07
N GLN A 41 4.09 -0.02 10.45
CA GLN A 41 3.43 -1.33 10.34
C GLN A 41 3.94 -2.16 9.16
N THR A 42 4.29 -1.52 8.04
CA THR A 42 4.72 -2.22 6.82
C THR A 42 6.22 -2.44 6.74
N GLY A 43 7.02 -1.67 7.51
CA GLY A 43 8.48 -1.62 7.38
C GLY A 43 8.97 -0.91 6.12
N GLN A 44 8.08 -0.28 5.37
CA GLN A 44 8.40 0.52 4.19
C GLN A 44 8.70 1.95 4.58
N THR A 45 9.55 2.63 3.81
CA THR A 45 9.73 4.08 3.99
C THR A 45 8.46 4.82 3.61
N GLU A 46 8.25 5.99 4.20
CA GLU A 46 7.13 6.87 3.86
C GLU A 46 7.11 7.23 2.37
N GLU A 47 8.29 7.46 1.79
CA GLU A 47 8.47 7.69 0.35
C GLU A 47 7.98 6.50 -0.48
N ASN A 48 8.39 5.28 -0.14
CA ASN A 48 7.90 4.07 -0.83
C ASN A 48 6.39 3.93 -0.73
N ILE A 49 5.78 4.28 0.41
CA ILE A 49 4.33 4.23 0.59
C ILE A 49 3.65 5.24 -0.34
N LEU A 50 4.14 6.48 -0.37
CA LEU A 50 3.58 7.54 -1.22
C LEU A 50 3.71 7.21 -2.71
N GLU A 51 4.90 6.78 -3.14
CA GLU A 51 5.12 6.34 -4.52
C GLU A 51 4.25 5.12 -4.87
N SER A 52 4.00 4.22 -3.92
CA SER A 52 3.12 3.08 -4.13
C SER A 52 1.65 3.47 -4.28
N MET A 53 1.21 4.51 -3.58
CA MET A 53 -0.13 5.07 -3.75
C MET A 53 -0.28 5.80 -5.09
N GLU A 54 0.79 6.39 -5.61
CA GLU A 54 0.78 7.10 -6.90
C GLU A 54 0.92 6.15 -8.11
N PHE A 55 1.82 5.16 -8.03
CA PHE A 55 2.24 4.33 -9.15
C PHE A 55 1.84 2.85 -9.05
N GLY A 56 1.38 2.41 -7.88
CA GLY A 56 0.92 1.04 -7.66
C GLY A 56 -0.39 0.76 -8.39
N ILE A 57 -0.56 -0.49 -8.83
CA ILE A 57 -1.80 -0.96 -9.45
C ILE A 57 -2.41 -2.01 -8.52
N LEU A 58 -3.63 -1.75 -8.06
CA LEU A 58 -4.38 -2.78 -7.35
C LEU A 58 -4.84 -3.85 -8.35
N PRO A 59 -4.57 -5.14 -8.07
CA PRO A 59 -5.24 -6.23 -8.78
C PRO A 59 -6.76 -6.05 -8.71
N GLU A 60 -7.47 -6.45 -9.77
CA GLU A 60 -8.94 -6.32 -9.88
C GLU A 60 -9.71 -6.99 -8.72
N ASN A 61 -9.04 -7.84 -7.95
CA ASN A 61 -9.62 -8.67 -6.90
C ASN A 61 -9.43 -8.07 -5.49
N THR A 62 -8.64 -7.00 -5.34
CA THR A 62 -8.18 -6.53 -4.02
C THR A 62 -9.24 -5.72 -3.26
N LEU A 63 -10.30 -5.26 -3.93
CA LEU A 63 -11.38 -4.45 -3.34
C LEU A 63 -12.64 -5.27 -2.96
N LEU A 64 -12.67 -6.57 -3.25
CA LEU A 64 -13.85 -7.44 -3.08
C LEU A 64 -13.73 -8.42 -1.90
N GLN A 65 -12.86 -8.16 -0.92
CA GLN A 65 -12.73 -9.01 0.28
C GLN A 65 -13.72 -8.61 1.37
#